data_AF-A0A2S7PKI2-F1
#
_entry.id   AF-A0A2S7PKI2-F1
#
_cell.length_a   1.000
_cell.length_b   1.000
_cell.length_c   1.000
_cell.angle_alpha   90.00
_cell.angle_beta   90.00
_cell.angle_gamma   90.00
#
_symmetry.space_group_name_H-M   'P 1'
#
loop_
_entity.id
_entity.type
_entity.pdbx_description
1 polymer ?
#
loop_
_entity_poly.entity_id
_entity_poly.type
_entity_poly.pdbx_seq_one_letter_code
_entity_poly.pdbx_strand_id
1 'polypeptide(L)'
;MSKPQILLLGEIDHAKKEWSELSSIGDLIEPKARSRQEFIEECKNGVYDKVVVAYRTFPSVAITGLIDEELISVLPKSLKFIAHNGTESEARL
;
A
#
# COMPACT_ATOMS: atom_id res chain seq x y z
N MET A 1 5.79 -1.67 23.07
CA MET A 1 5.97 -1.48 21.61
C MET A 1 4.60 -1.28 21.00
N SER A 2 4.36 -0.23 20.21
CA SER A 2 3.13 -0.12 19.43
C SER A 2 3.12 -1.17 18.32
N LYS A 3 1.93 -1.65 17.92
CA LYS A 3 1.80 -2.53 16.75
C LYS A 3 2.30 -1.81 15.49
N PRO A 4 2.89 -2.54 14.52
CA PRO A 4 3.20 -1.99 13.21
C PRO A 4 1.91 -1.73 12.42
N GLN A 5 1.98 -0.93 11.35
CA GLN A 5 0.86 -0.75 10.41
C GLN A 5 1.04 -1.63 9.16
N ILE A 6 -0.08 -2.09 8.62
CA ILE A 6 -0.20 -2.89 7.40
C ILE A 6 -1.11 -2.10 6.45
N LEU A 7 -0.56 -1.68 5.31
CA LEU A 7 -1.27 -0.84 4.34
C LEU A 7 -1.94 -1.69 3.26
N LEU A 8 -3.25 -1.52 3.07
CA LEU A 8 -3.99 -2.06 1.93
C LEU A 8 -4.11 -1.02 0.83
N LEU A 9 -3.63 -1.37 -0.36
CA LEU A 9 -3.76 -0.59 -1.58
C LEU A 9 -4.71 -1.31 -2.55
N GLY A 10 -5.96 -0.87 -2.59
CA GLY A 10 -7.04 -1.48 -3.37
C GLY A 10 -8.01 -2.27 -2.50
N GLU A 11 -8.75 -3.18 -3.10
CA GLU A 11 -9.81 -3.95 -2.42
C GLU A 11 -9.51 -5.44 -2.36
N ILE A 12 -10.08 -6.13 -1.37
CA ILE A 12 -10.02 -7.58 -1.23
C ILE A 12 -11.42 -8.16 -1.44
N ASP A 13 -11.61 -8.88 -2.55
CA ASP A 13 -12.92 -9.44 -2.90
C ASP A 13 -13.28 -10.67 -2.07
N HIS A 14 -12.34 -11.60 -1.91
CA HIS A 14 -12.61 -12.93 -1.36
C HIS A 14 -11.98 -13.18 0.02
N ALA A 15 -10.68 -12.89 0.19
CA ALA A 15 -9.91 -13.21 1.41
C ALA A 15 -10.08 -12.20 2.56
N LYS A 16 -11.32 -11.72 2.77
CA LYS A 16 -11.64 -10.66 3.76
C LYS A 16 -11.40 -11.13 5.19
N LYS A 17 -11.63 -12.41 5.45
CA LYS A 17 -11.40 -13.03 6.77
C LYS A 17 -9.92 -13.04 7.09
N GLU A 18 -9.10 -13.56 6.19
CA GLU A 18 -7.65 -13.67 6.32
C GLU A 18 -7.02 -12.29 6.45
N TRP A 19 -7.49 -11.30 5.67
CA TRP A 19 -7.08 -9.90 5.84
C TRP A 19 -7.38 -9.38 7.25
N SER A 20 -8.59 -9.61 7.75
CA SER A 20 -9.01 -9.15 9.08
C SER A 20 -8.20 -9.81 10.21
N GLU A 21 -7.78 -11.07 10.05
CA GLU A 21 -6.94 -11.78 11.01
C GLU A 21 -5.56 -11.13 11.20
N LEU A 22 -5.06 -10.38 10.20
CA LEU A 22 -3.82 -9.61 10.31
C LEU A 22 -3.89 -8.50 11.38
N SER A 23 -5.10 -8.08 11.81
CA SER A 23 -5.28 -7.14 12.93
C SER A 23 -4.70 -7.63 14.26
N SER A 24 -4.50 -8.95 14.38
CA SER A 24 -3.81 -9.55 15.53
C SER A 24 -2.34 -9.13 15.61
N ILE A 25 -1.68 -8.88 14.47
CA ILE A 25 -0.24 -8.59 14.39
C ILE A 25 0.09 -7.14 13.99
N GLY A 26 -0.87 -6.38 13.45
CA GLY A 26 -0.66 -4.99 13.03
C GLY A 26 -1.97 -4.21 12.89
N ASP A 27 -1.87 -2.89 12.81
CA ASP A 27 -3.03 -2.03 12.54
C ASP A 27 -3.26 -1.98 11.02
N LEU A 28 -4.45 -2.39 10.58
CA LEU A 28 -4.83 -2.39 9.16
C LEU A 28 -5.27 -0.99 8.78
N ILE A 29 -4.65 -0.42 7.75
CA ILE A 29 -4.95 0.93 7.27
C ILE A 29 -5.10 0.95 5.75
N GLU A 30 -5.82 1.95 5.27
CA GLU A 30 -6.08 2.22 3.86
C GLU A 30 -5.78 3.69 3.55
N PRO A 31 -5.36 4.03 2.32
CA PRO A 31 -5.18 5.41 1.91
C PRO A 31 -6.53 6.14 1.84
N LYS A 32 -6.53 7.44 2.13
CA LYS A 32 -7.67 8.29 1.79
C LYS A 32 -7.55 8.83 0.36
N ALA A 33 -6.33 8.84 -0.19
CA ALA A 33 -6.03 9.26 -1.54
C ALA A 33 -6.90 8.56 -2.59
N ARG A 34 -7.36 9.35 -3.56
CA ARG A 34 -8.08 8.92 -4.76
C ARG A 34 -7.30 9.18 -6.04
N SER A 35 -6.08 9.72 -5.93
CA SER A 35 -5.18 10.00 -7.04
C SER A 35 -3.71 9.81 -6.62
N ARG A 36 -2.82 9.70 -7.62
CA ARG A 36 -1.37 9.54 -7.38
C ARG A 36 -0.78 10.71 -6.61
N GLN A 37 -1.20 11.93 -6.97
CA GLN A 37 -0.73 13.13 -6.28
C GLN A 37 -1.12 13.09 -4.80
N GLU A 38 -2.38 12.78 -4.48
CA GLU A 38 -2.85 12.66 -3.10
C GLU A 38 -2.09 11.57 -2.33
N PHE A 39 -1.82 10.41 -2.97
CA PHE A 39 -1.09 9.32 -2.31
C PHE A 39 0.36 9.72 -1.99
N ILE A 40 1.02 10.42 -2.92
CA ILE A 40 2.36 10.98 -2.70
C ILE A 40 2.35 12.01 -1.56
N GLU A 41 1.32 12.86 -1.49
CA GLU A 41 1.16 13.83 -0.40
C GLU A 41 0.97 13.13 0.96
N GLU A 42 0.14 12.07 1.03
CA GLU A 42 -0.01 11.27 2.26
C GLU A 42 1.32 10.64 2.69
N CYS A 43 2.11 10.13 1.74
CA CYS A 43 3.45 9.61 2.03
C CYS A 43 4.37 10.70 2.61
N LYS A 44 4.42 11.87 1.97
CA LYS A 44 5.25 13.01 2.43
C LYS A 44 4.81 13.56 3.79
N ASN A 45 3.53 13.46 4.12
CA ASN A 45 2.97 13.91 5.39
C ASN A 45 3.18 12.92 6.56
N GLY A 46 3.86 11.79 6.32
CA GLY A 46 4.18 10.82 7.36
C GLY A 46 2.99 9.96 7.82
N VAL A 47 1.89 9.94 7.05
CA VAL A 47 0.68 9.14 7.36
C VAL A 47 1.04 7.66 7.50
N TYR A 48 2.06 7.22 6.77
CA TYR A 48 2.49 5.83 6.67
C TYR A 48 3.80 5.53 7.41
N ASP A 49 4.27 6.41 8.30
CA ASP A 49 5.59 6.26 8.96
C ASP A 49 5.74 4.97 9.80
N LYS A 50 4.64 4.34 10.22
CA LYS A 50 4.66 3.05 10.94
C LYS A 50 4.30 1.86 10.05
N VAL A 51 4.07 2.06 8.75
CA VAL A 51 3.78 0.99 7.80
C VAL A 51 5.04 0.17 7.56
N VAL A 52 4.97 -1.13 7.83
CA VAL A 52 6.08 -2.06 7.60
C VAL A 52 5.88 -2.93 6.37
N VAL A 53 4.63 -3.12 5.96
CA VAL A 53 4.24 -3.90 4.78
C VAL A 53 3.04 -3.24 4.10
N ALA A 54 3.05 -3.26 2.77
CA ALA A 54 1.90 -2.92 1.96
C ALA A 54 1.45 -4.14 1.16
N TYR A 55 0.15 -4.37 1.08
CA TYR A 55 -0.46 -5.29 0.13
C TYR A 55 -1.14 -4.47 -0.95
N ARG A 56 -0.84 -4.74 -2.22
CA ARG A 56 -1.41 -4.01 -3.35
C ARG A 56 -2.05 -4.93 -4.37
N THR A 57 -3.22 -4.54 -4.88
CA THR A 57 -3.87 -5.23 -5.99
C THR A 57 -3.57 -4.57 -7.33
N PHE A 58 -3.83 -5.28 -8.43
CA PHE A 58 -3.66 -4.72 -9.77
C PHE A 58 -4.41 -3.39 -9.99
N PRO A 59 -5.71 -3.24 -9.60
CA PRO A 59 -6.43 -1.97 -9.75
C PRO A 59 -5.87 -0.80 -8.93
N SER A 60 -5.03 -1.06 -7.92
CA SER A 60 -4.44 0.00 -7.07
C SER A 60 -3.61 1.00 -7.87
N VAL A 61 -3.17 0.64 -9.09
CA VAL A 61 -2.43 1.52 -10.00
C VAL A 61 -3.19 2.82 -10.31
N ALA A 62 -4.52 2.81 -10.25
CA ALA A 62 -5.32 4.03 -10.42
C ALA A 62 -5.09 5.07 -9.31
N ILE A 63 -4.73 4.61 -8.10
CA ILE A 63 -4.43 5.48 -6.95
C ILE A 63 -2.93 5.73 -6.86
N THR A 64 -2.09 4.69 -6.92
CA THR A 64 -0.66 4.85 -6.65
C THR A 64 0.16 5.19 -7.88
N GLY A 65 -0.34 4.91 -9.09
CA GLY A 65 0.50 4.76 -10.28
C GLY A 65 1.47 3.59 -10.16
N LEU A 66 2.48 3.58 -11.04
CA LEU A 66 3.57 2.60 -11.01
C LEU A 66 4.46 2.79 -9.77
N ILE A 67 5.10 1.71 -9.33
CA ILE A 67 6.16 1.76 -8.31
C ILE A 67 7.47 2.17 -9.00
N ASP A 68 7.60 3.46 -9.28
CA ASP A 68 8.76 4.07 -9.93
C ASP A 68 9.62 4.86 -8.93
N GLU A 69 10.69 5.50 -9.43
CA GLU A 69 11.64 6.25 -8.61
C GLU A 69 10.98 7.40 -7.82
N GLU A 70 10.00 8.09 -8.42
CA GLU A 70 9.26 9.15 -7.74
C GLU A 70 8.54 8.60 -6.51
N LEU A 71 7.78 7.51 -6.69
CA LEU A 71 7.03 6.93 -5.59
C LEU A 71 7.98 6.36 -4.53
N ILE A 72 9.02 5.61 -4.94
CA ILE A 72 10.01 5.04 -4.02
C ILE A 72 10.68 6.13 -3.17
N SER A 73 10.97 7.30 -3.75
CA SER A 73 11.63 8.39 -3.04
C SER A 73 10.83 8.96 -1.86
N VAL A 74 9.50 8.77 -1.85
CA VAL A 74 8.61 9.29 -0.82
C VAL A 74 8.03 8.21 0.09
N LEU A 75 8.19 6.93 -0.24
CA LEU A 75 7.72 5.83 0.61
C LEU A 75 8.41 5.88 1.99
N PRO A 76 7.69 5.48 3.06
CA PRO A 76 8.23 5.56 4.41
C PRO A 76 9.40 4.56 4.57
N LYS A 77 10.47 4.98 5.25
CA LYS A 77 11.66 4.15 5.49
C LYS A 77 11.39 2.86 6.27
N SER A 78 10.24 2.82 6.98
CA SER A 78 9.77 1.67 7.74
C SER A 78 9.21 0.55 6.86
N LEU A 79 8.80 0.85 5.62
CA LEU A 79 8.24 -0.12 4.68
C LEU A 79 9.34 -1.07 4.19
N LYS A 80 9.15 -2.37 4.45
CA LYS A 80 10.12 -3.42 4.12
C LYS A 80 9.67 -4.30 2.96
N PHE A 81 8.36 -4.45 2.80
CA PHE A 81 7.78 -5.38 1.83
C PHE A 81 6.57 -4.77 1.13
N ILE A 82 6.45 -5.03 -0.16
CA ILE A 82 5.24 -4.78 -0.94
C ILE A 82 4.81 -6.12 -1.53
N ALA A 83 3.69 -6.67 -1.05
CA ALA A 83 3.08 -7.88 -1.60
C ALA A 83 2.12 -7.50 -2.72
N HIS A 84 2.41 -7.95 -3.94
CA HIS A 84 1.58 -7.65 -5.12
C HIS A 84 0.65 -8.82 -5.45
N ASN A 85 -0.66 -8.55 -5.55
CA ASN A 85 -1.63 -9.45 -6.14
C ASN A 85 -1.91 -9.04 -7.59
N GLY A 86 -1.39 -9.87 -8.49
CA GLY A 86 -1.52 -9.72 -9.93
C GLY A 86 -0.34 -10.37 -10.63
N THR A 87 -0.53 -10.73 -11.90
CA THR A 87 0.58 -11.03 -12.79
C THR A 87 0.95 -9.74 -13.50
N GLU A 88 2.21 -9.32 -13.43
CA GLU A 88 2.67 -8.15 -14.17
C GLU A 88 2.82 -8.52 -15.65
N SER A 89 1.92 -8.04 -16.50
CA SER A 89 2.19 -7.98 -17.94
C SER A 89 2.58 -6.54 -18.28
N GLU A 90 3.86 -6.26 -18.45
CA GLU A 90 4.30 -5.03 -19.13
C GLU A 90 3.75 -5.08 -20.57
N ALA A 91 2.58 -4.50 -20.79
CA ALA A 91 2.17 -4.06 -22.12
C ALA A 91 2.56 -2.58 -22.22
N ARG A 92 3.82 -2.33 -22.56
CA ARG A 92 4.21 -1.04 -23.13
C ARG A 92 3.50 -0.95 -24.48
N LEU A 93 2.45 -0.13 -24.57
CA LEU A 93 1.93 0.39 -25.84
C LEU A 93 2.61 1.73 -26.11
#